data_AF-A0A5K0XPW0-F1
#
_entry.id   AF-A0A5K0XPW0-F1
#
_cell.length_a   1.000
_cell.length_b   1.000
_cell.length_c   1.000
_cell.angle_alpha   90.00
_cell.angle_beta   90.00
_cell.angle_gamma   90.00
#
_symmetry.space_group_name_H-M   'P 1'
#
loop_
_entity.id
_entity.type
_entity.pdbx_description
1 polymer ?
#
loop_
_entity_poly.entity_id
_entity_poly.type
_entity_poly.pdbx_seq_one_letter_code
_entity_poly.pdbx_strand_id
1 'polypeptide(L)' 'SRHRTLMNVFDKVPSVDKEAFVAPSASLTGDVNVGPASSIWYGCVIR' A
#
# COMPACT_ATOMS: atom_id res chain seq x y z
N SER A 1 1.70 -16.60 -8.91
CA SER A 1 1.86 -15.62 -7.81
C SER A 1 0.98 -14.41 -8.13
N ARG A 2 -0.12 -14.18 -7.39
CA ARG A 2 -1.07 -13.06 -7.64
C ARG A 2 -0.87 -11.90 -6.65
N HIS A 3 0.31 -11.82 -6.05
CA HIS A 3 0.64 -10.76 -5.10
C HIS A 3 0.87 -9.45 -5.85
N ARG A 4 0.23 -8.37 -5.39
CA ARG A 4 0.49 -7.00 -5.85
C ARG A 4 0.60 -6.08 -4.63
N THR A 5 1.57 -5.18 -4.70
CA THR A 5 1.83 -4.23 -3.61
C THR A 5 0.73 -3.20 -3.47
N LEU A 6 0.18 -2.71 -4.59
CA LEU A 6 -0.99 -1.84 -4.64
C LEU A 6 -2.09 -2.52 -5.44
N MET A 7 -3.30 -2.59 -4.89
CA MET A 7 -4.50 -3.07 -5.57
C MET A 7 -5.62 -2.04 -5.50
N ASN A 8 -6.17 -1.71 -6.66
CA ASN A 8 -7.34 -0.87 -6.76
C ASN A 8 -8.59 -1.69 -6.46
N VAL A 9 -9.53 -1.09 -5.72
CA VAL A 9 -10.87 -1.64 -5.52
C VAL A 9 -11.87 -0.60 -5.99
N PHE A 10 -12.61 -0.92 -7.06
CA PHE A 10 -13.41 0.06 -7.82
C PHE A 10 -12.53 1.26 -8.25
N ASP A 11 -12.93 2.48 -7.86
CA ASP A 11 -12.21 3.73 -8.16
C ASP A 11 -11.27 4.16 -7.02
N LYS A 12 -11.10 3.34 -5.97
CA LYS A 12 -10.25 3.68 -4.84
C LYS A 12 -8.85 3.12 -5.04
N VAL A 13 -7.90 4.04 -5.20
CA VAL A 13 -6.48 3.78 -5.41
C VAL A 13 -5.73 4.13 -4.14
N PRO A 14 -4.90 3.23 -3.59
CA PRO A 14 -4.05 3.58 -2.47
C PRO A 14 -3.08 4.70 -2.86
N SER A 15 -3.10 5.78 -2.10
CA SER A 15 -2.22 6.93 -2.21
C SER A 15 -1.04 6.76 -1.27
N VAL A 16 0.17 6.84 -1.81
CA VAL A 16 1.41 6.65 -1.06
C VAL A 16 2.29 7.88 -1.26
N ASP A 17 2.63 8.55 -0.17
CA ASP A 17 3.58 9.65 -0.19
C ASP A 17 4.97 9.16 -0.64
N LYS A 18 5.70 9.99 -1.37
CA LYS A 18 7.06 9.70 -1.86
C LYS A 18 8.07 9.43 -0.73
N GLU A 19 7.83 9.97 0.47
CA GLU A 19 8.67 9.78 1.65
C GLU A 19 8.27 8.55 2.47
N ALA A 20 7.18 7.88 2.08
CA ALA A 20 6.75 6.64 2.73
C ALA A 20 7.52 5.44 2.20
N PHE A 21 7.91 4.55 3.11
CA PHE A 21 8.49 3.26 2.74
C PHE A 21 7.39 2.21 2.61
N VAL A 22 7.33 1.51 1.47
CA VAL A 22 6.44 0.37 1.26
C VAL A 22 7.24 -0.85 0.84
N ALA A 23 7.26 -1.87 1.69
CA ALA A 23 7.91 -3.13 1.40
C ALA A 23 7.27 -3.82 0.17
N PRO A 24 8.06 -4.44 -0.73
CA PRO A 24 7.52 -5.11 -1.93
C PRO A 24 6.50 -6.21 -1.63
N SER A 25 6.62 -6.89 -0.48
CA SER A 25 5.70 -7.96 -0.07
C SER A 25 4.46 -7.47 0.69
N ALA A 26 4.35 -6.17 0.97
CA ALA A 26 3.13 -5.61 1.53
C ALA A 26 2.01 -5.62 0.50
N SER A 27 0.75 -5.60 0.94
CA SER A 27 -0.42 -5.40 0.06
C SER A 27 -1.30 -4.30 0.64
N LEU A 28 -1.49 -3.24 -0.15
CA LEU A 28 -2.41 -2.15 0.16
C LEU A 28 -3.57 -2.21 -0.83
N THR A 29 -4.80 -2.16 -0.33
CA THR A 29 -6.00 -2.36 -1.14
C THR A 29 -7.08 -1.37 -0.72
N GLY A 30 -7.72 -0.70 -1.68
CA GLY A 30 -8.83 0.23 -1.41
C GLY A 30 -8.38 1.65 -1.05
N ASP A 31 -9.11 2.30 -0.14
CA ASP A 31 -8.93 3.72 0.25
C ASP A 31 -7.82 3.92 1.28
N VAL A 32 -6.58 3.61 0.89
CA VAL A 32 -5.44 3.72 1.81
C VAL A 32 -4.67 4.99 1.50
N ASN A 33 -4.45 5.85 2.50
CA ASN A 33 -3.60 7.02 2.36
C ASN A 33 -2.40 6.91 3.31
N VAL A 34 -1.22 6.70 2.75
CA VAL A 34 0.05 6.60 3.49
C VAL A 34 0.74 7.96 3.47
N GLY A 35 0.84 8.58 4.65
CA GLY A 35 1.48 9.90 4.81
C GLY A 35 3.01 9.86 4.78
N PRO A 36 3.66 11.03 4.72
CA PRO A 36 5.11 11.14 4.74
C PRO A 36 5.70 10.52 6.01
N ALA A 37 6.94 10.02 5.92
CA ALA A 37 7.65 9.31 7.00
C ALA A 37 6.95 8.06 7.58
N SER A 38 5.93 7.54 6.90
CA SER A 38 5.28 6.27 7.27
C SER A 38 6.05 5.07 6.72
N SER A 39 5.99 3.93 7.42
CA SER A 39 6.72 2.71 6.99
C SER A 39 5.80 1.49 7.03
N ILE A 40 5.60 0.85 5.88
CA ILE A 40 4.87 -0.40 5.72
C ILE A 40 5.90 -1.51 5.52
N TRP A 41 5.98 -2.42 6.49
CA TRP A 41 6.99 -3.48 6.50
C TRP A 41 6.49 -4.77 5.85
N TYR A 42 7.40 -5.72 5.65
CA TYR A 42 7.15 -6.96 4.93
C TYR A 42 5.98 -7.75 5.52
N GLY A 43 5.10 -8.27 4.65
CA GLY A 43 3.95 -9.07 5.06
C GLY A 43 2.76 -8.28 5.62
N CYS A 44 2.84 -6.95 5.69
CA CYS A 44 1.70 -6.11 6.04
C CYS A 44 0.59 -6.19 4.99
N VAL A 45 -0.65 -6.33 5.45
CA VAL A 45 -1.86 -6.25 4.63
C VAL A 45 -2.74 -5.13 5.16
N ILE A 46 -3.04 -4.15 4.31
CA ILE A 46 -3.95 -3.04 4.59
C ILE A 46 -5.10 -3.11 3.59
N ARG A 47 -6.33 -3.18 4.11
CA ARG A 47 -7.59 -3.32 3.35
C ARG A 47 -8.64 -2.36 3.88
#